data_AF-A0A7S2D565-F1
#
_entry.id   AF-A0A7S2D565-F1
#
_cell.length_a   1.000
_cell.length_b   1.000
_cell.length_c   1.000
_cell.angle_alpha   90.00
_cell.angle_beta   90.00
_cell.angle_gamma   90.00
#
_symmetry.space_group_name_H-M   'P 1'
#
loop_
_entity.id
_entity.type
_entity.pdbx_description
1 polymer ?
#
loop_
_entity_poly.entity_id
_entity_poly.type
_entity_poly.pdbx_seq_one_letter_code
_entity_poly.pdbx_strand_id
1 'polypeptide(L)'
;APLLRPWLERLRSAGVILGIMSKSTEATVVAALEAAELLELFDGPIMGKAVGFEGKAGFIEEMCLEGGPFEKWGAECLERVLLVDDDVRELARAGERGIQTYAAPEDGGLQDEDFREIFSGLALAAPPRPMQSAEIERLW
;
A
#
# COMPACT_ATOMS: atom_id res chain seq x y z
N ALA A 1 14.21 -5.39 1.94
CA ALA A 1 14.04 -4.79 0.59
C ALA A 1 14.56 -3.33 0.56
N PRO A 2 15.79 -3.06 0.08
CA PRO A 2 16.46 -1.78 0.28
C PRO A 2 15.79 -0.60 -0.45
N LEU A 3 15.14 -0.83 -1.59
CA LEU A 3 14.42 0.22 -2.33
C LEU A 3 13.05 0.53 -1.72
N LEU A 4 12.31 -0.49 -1.26
CA LEU A 4 10.93 -0.34 -0.79
C LEU A 4 10.83 0.23 0.64
N ARG A 5 11.73 -0.19 1.54
CA ARG A 5 11.68 0.18 2.97
C ARG A 5 11.61 1.70 3.21
N PRO A 6 12.46 2.56 2.60
CA PRO A 6 12.42 4.00 2.84
C PRO A 6 11.07 4.65 2.48
N TRP A 7 10.42 4.16 1.42
CA TRP A 7 9.09 4.64 1.02
C TRP A 7 8.02 4.27 2.04
N LEU A 8 7.99 3.01 2.49
CA LEU A 8 7.02 2.53 3.48
C LEU A 8 7.23 3.18 4.85
N GLU A 9 8.47 3.31 5.32
CA GLU A 9 8.79 4.03 6.56
C GLU A 9 8.32 5.48 6.51
N ARG A 10 8.48 6.13 5.35
CA ARG A 10 8.05 7.51 5.17
C ARG A 10 6.53 7.63 5.20
N LEU A 11 5.78 6.75 4.53
CA LEU A 11 4.31 6.69 4.61
C LEU A 11 3.85 6.51 6.07
N ARG A 12 4.43 5.54 6.78
CA ARG A 12 4.12 5.28 8.19
C ARG A 12 4.44 6.49 9.08
N SER A 13 5.59 7.14 8.88
CA SER A 13 5.97 8.35 9.63
C SER A 13 5.02 9.53 9.40
N ALA A 14 4.32 9.55 8.27
CA ALA A 14 3.30 10.54 7.94
C ALA A 14 1.91 10.19 8.51
N GLY A 15 1.78 9.09 9.25
CA GLY A 15 0.52 8.63 9.83
C GLY A 15 -0.35 7.82 8.88
N VAL A 16 0.17 7.39 7.72
CA VAL A 16 -0.52 6.48 6.81
C VAL A 16 -0.44 5.07 7.40
N ILE A 17 -1.60 4.40 7.49
CA ILE A 17 -1.68 3.00 7.88
C ILE A 17 -1.45 2.12 6.64
N LEU A 18 -0.56 1.15 6.76
CA LEU A 18 -0.19 0.27 5.66
C LEU A 18 -0.84 -1.10 5.85
N GLY A 19 -1.72 -1.48 4.91
CA GLY A 19 -2.36 -2.80 4.87
C GLY A 19 -2.05 -3.56 3.58
N ILE A 20 -2.35 -4.86 3.55
CA ILE A 20 -2.21 -5.72 2.37
C ILE A 20 -3.50 -6.50 2.15
N MET A 21 -3.96 -6.54 0.90
CA MET A 21 -5.00 -7.48 0.45
C MET A 21 -4.45 -8.33 -0.69
N SER A 22 -4.47 -9.66 -0.52
CA SER A 22 -3.89 -10.60 -1.48
C SER A 22 -4.80 -11.79 -1.74
N LYS A 23 -4.70 -12.35 -2.96
CA LYS A 23 -5.29 -13.66 -3.31
C LYS A 23 -4.59 -14.80 -2.54
N SER A 24 -3.31 -14.62 -2.20
CA SER A 24 -2.53 -15.56 -1.38
C SER A 24 -3.06 -15.66 0.05
N THR A 25 -2.69 -16.72 0.78
CA THR A 25 -3.08 -16.85 2.19
C THR A 25 -2.34 -15.83 3.06
N GLU A 26 -2.93 -15.44 4.19
CA GLU A 26 -2.28 -14.53 5.14
C GLU A 26 -0.92 -15.06 5.60
N ALA A 27 -0.82 -16.35 5.91
CA ALA A 27 0.45 -16.99 6.27
C ALA A 27 1.52 -16.86 5.17
N THR A 28 1.13 -16.96 3.90
CA THR A 28 2.06 -16.75 2.77
C THR A 28 2.53 -15.30 2.70
N VAL A 29 1.63 -14.33 2.90
CA VAL A 29 1.97 -12.90 2.88
C VAL A 29 2.88 -12.55 4.05
N VAL A 30 2.53 -12.96 5.27
CA VAL A 30 3.33 -12.73 6.48
C VAL A 30 4.73 -13.31 6.31
N ALA A 31 4.86 -14.56 5.88
CA ALA A 31 6.17 -15.19 5.66
C ALA A 31 7.01 -14.43 4.62
N ALA A 32 6.40 -13.90 3.55
CA ALA A 32 7.10 -13.10 2.55
C ALA A 32 7.58 -11.75 3.12
N LEU A 33 6.76 -11.09 3.94
CA LEU A 33 7.13 -9.84 4.61
C LEU A 33 8.23 -10.04 5.66
N GLU A 34 8.17 -11.13 6.43
CA GLU A 34 9.24 -11.48 7.38
C GLU A 34 10.56 -11.71 6.67
N ALA A 35 10.55 -12.50 5.59
CA ALA A 35 11.74 -12.74 4.78
C ALA A 35 12.30 -11.47 4.13
N ALA A 36 11.45 -10.49 3.83
CA ALA A 36 11.85 -9.19 3.29
C ALA A 36 12.27 -8.17 4.36
N GLU A 37 12.08 -8.52 5.65
CA GLU A 37 12.16 -7.61 6.80
C GLU A 37 11.28 -6.38 6.55
N LEU A 38 9.98 -6.55 6.35
CA LEU A 38 9.05 -5.43 6.14
C LEU A 38 7.79 -5.55 7.00
N LEU A 39 7.57 -6.69 7.67
CA LEU A 39 6.35 -6.96 8.41
C LEU A 39 6.05 -5.86 9.43
N GLU A 40 7.07 -5.34 10.10
CA GLU A 40 6.97 -4.30 11.12
C GLU A 40 6.48 -2.93 10.60
N LEU A 41 6.44 -2.75 9.29
CA LEU A 41 5.98 -1.51 8.64
C LEU A 41 4.47 -1.55 8.35
N PHE A 42 3.83 -2.73 8.38
CA PHE A 42 2.40 -2.89 8.14
C PHE A 42 1.63 -2.92 9.45
N ASP A 43 1.04 -1.79 9.81
CA ASP A 43 0.21 -1.59 11.00
C ASP A 43 -1.30 -1.67 10.71
N GLY A 44 -1.67 -1.90 9.46
CA GLY A 44 -3.03 -2.18 9.01
C GLY A 44 -3.32 -3.67 8.81
N PRO A 45 -4.55 -4.00 8.37
CA PRO A 45 -4.94 -5.39 8.11
C PRO A 45 -4.09 -6.06 7.03
N ILE A 46 -3.63 -7.28 7.31
CA ILE A 46 -3.08 -8.19 6.31
C ILE A 46 -4.15 -9.23 6.02
N MET A 47 -4.83 -9.07 4.88
CA MET A 47 -5.93 -9.92 4.47
C MET A 47 -5.51 -10.84 3.34
N GLY A 48 -5.42 -12.14 3.65
CA GLY A 48 -5.26 -13.18 2.66
C GLY A 48 -6.59 -13.66 2.09
N LYS A 49 -6.54 -14.36 0.95
CA LYS A 49 -7.71 -14.88 0.23
C LYS A 49 -8.77 -13.80 0.00
N ALA A 50 -8.35 -12.57 -0.28
CA ALA A 50 -9.23 -11.46 -0.63
C ALA A 50 -9.82 -11.64 -2.03
N VAL A 51 -10.66 -12.67 -2.17
CA VAL A 51 -11.35 -13.08 -3.39
C VAL A 51 -12.83 -13.16 -3.04
N GLY A 52 -13.59 -12.16 -3.47
CA GLY A 52 -15.01 -12.00 -3.16
C GLY A 52 -15.79 -11.47 -4.36
N PHE A 53 -17.11 -11.57 -4.30
CA PHE A 53 -17.99 -11.10 -5.38
C PHE A 53 -17.80 -9.59 -5.64
N GLU A 54 -17.67 -8.82 -4.57
CA GLU A 54 -17.45 -7.36 -4.57
C GLU A 54 -15.97 -6.96 -4.74
N GLY A 55 -15.07 -7.93 -4.92
CA GLY A 55 -13.63 -7.67 -5.01
C GLY A 55 -13.02 -7.13 -3.70
N LYS A 56 -11.83 -6.54 -3.79
CA LYS A 56 -11.13 -5.87 -2.67
C LYS A 56 -11.92 -4.69 -2.11
N ALA A 57 -12.71 -4.03 -2.96
CA ALA A 57 -13.55 -2.91 -2.56
C ALA A 57 -14.63 -3.31 -1.52
N GLY A 58 -15.14 -4.54 -1.59
CA GLY A 58 -16.03 -5.12 -0.57
C GLY A 58 -15.36 -5.23 0.79
N PHE A 59 -14.15 -5.75 0.83
CA PHE A 59 -13.40 -5.90 2.07
C PHE A 59 -13.03 -4.55 2.71
N ILE A 60 -12.67 -3.54 1.90
CA ILE A 60 -12.42 -2.17 2.39
C ILE A 60 -13.69 -1.58 3.02
N GLU A 61 -14.84 -1.76 2.37
CA GLU A 61 -16.13 -1.31 2.89
C GLU A 61 -16.44 -1.96 4.24
N GLU A 62 -16.30 -3.29 4.35
CA GLU A 62 -16.47 -4.00 5.62
C GLU A 62 -15.56 -3.46 6.74
N MET A 63 -14.33 -3.04 6.40
CA MET A 63 -13.40 -2.47 7.39
C MET A 63 -13.83 -1.08 7.90
N CYS A 64 -14.60 -0.34 7.12
CA CYS A 64 -15.11 1.00 7.42
C CYS A 64 -16.47 0.99 8.14
N LEU A 65 -17.19 -0.13 8.11
CA LEU A 65 -18.49 -0.29 8.77
C LEU A 65 -18.35 -0.47 10.30
N GLU A 66 -19.49 -0.46 10.99
CA GLU A 66 -19.58 -0.69 12.45
C GLU A 66 -18.93 -2.03 12.83
N GLY A 67 -18.04 -2.00 13.82
CA GLY A 67 -17.23 -3.14 14.25
C GLY A 67 -15.97 -3.38 13.43
N GLY A 68 -15.74 -2.63 12.35
CA GLY A 68 -14.53 -2.68 11.54
C GLY A 68 -13.34 -1.91 12.16
N PRO A 69 -12.09 -2.24 11.79
CA PRO A 69 -10.89 -1.58 12.32
C PRO A 69 -10.83 -0.07 12.02
N PHE A 70 -11.60 0.40 11.04
CA PHE A 70 -11.60 1.79 10.57
C PHE A 70 -12.92 2.53 10.82
N GLU A 71 -13.85 1.94 11.58
CA GLU A 71 -15.15 2.53 11.94
C GLU A 71 -15.03 3.99 12.43
N LYS A 72 -14.00 4.27 13.24
CA LYS A 72 -13.74 5.61 13.81
C LYS A 72 -13.54 6.72 12.78
N TRP A 73 -13.31 6.39 11.51
CA TRP A 73 -13.17 7.35 10.42
C TRP A 73 -14.51 7.75 9.80
N GLY A 74 -15.61 7.10 10.19
CA GLY A 74 -16.97 7.48 9.83
C GLY A 74 -17.26 7.36 8.33
N ALA A 75 -18.22 8.15 7.86
CA ALA A 75 -18.75 8.05 6.49
C ALA A 75 -17.70 8.34 5.39
N GLU A 76 -16.66 9.10 5.71
CA GLU A 76 -15.55 9.44 4.78
C GLU A 76 -14.46 8.36 4.75
N CYS A 77 -14.61 7.24 5.47
CA CYS A 77 -13.58 6.22 5.59
C CYS A 77 -13.10 5.70 4.23
N LEU A 78 -14.03 5.43 3.30
CA LEU A 78 -13.69 4.96 1.95
C LEU A 78 -12.85 5.96 1.15
N GLU A 79 -13.20 7.24 1.24
CA GLU A 79 -12.48 8.33 0.55
C GLU A 79 -11.07 8.55 1.10
N ARG A 80 -10.77 8.01 2.29
CA ARG A 80 -9.44 8.09 2.94
C ARG A 80 -8.54 6.90 2.62
N VAL A 81 -9.04 5.92 1.87
CA VAL A 81 -8.27 4.74 1.45
C VAL A 81 -7.74 4.94 0.03
N LEU A 82 -6.46 4.65 -0.15
CA LEU A 82 -5.82 4.48 -1.46
C LEU A 82 -5.60 2.99 -1.73
N LEU A 83 -6.32 2.43 -2.70
CA LEU A 83 -6.07 1.07 -3.19
C LEU A 83 -5.03 1.11 -4.31
N VAL A 84 -3.91 0.42 -4.08
CA VAL A 84 -2.87 0.20 -5.08
C VAL A 84 -2.96 -1.24 -5.56
N ASP A 85 -3.19 -1.45 -6.85
CA ASP A 85 -3.39 -2.78 -7.45
C ASP A 85 -2.93 -2.81 -8.91
N ASP A 86 -2.50 -3.96 -9.39
CA ASP A 86 -2.24 -4.24 -10.81
C ASP A 86 -3.52 -4.63 -11.55
N ASP A 87 -4.55 -5.11 -10.84
CA ASP A 87 -5.84 -5.48 -11.43
C ASP A 87 -6.74 -4.26 -11.63
N VAL A 88 -6.73 -3.70 -12.84
CA VAL A 88 -7.56 -2.54 -13.22
C VAL A 88 -9.07 -2.75 -13.01
N ARG A 89 -9.55 -4.00 -12.95
CA ARG A 89 -10.97 -4.27 -12.67
C ARG A 89 -11.30 -4.09 -11.20
N GLU A 90 -10.38 -4.47 -10.32
CA GLU A 90 -10.48 -4.21 -8.87
C GLU A 90 -10.44 -2.69 -8.61
N LEU A 91 -9.57 -1.96 -9.30
CA LEU A 91 -9.49 -0.50 -9.20
C LEU A 91 -10.77 0.18 -9.69
N ALA A 92 -11.34 -0.25 -10.81
CA ALA A 92 -12.60 0.30 -11.31
C ALA A 92 -13.73 0.15 -10.27
N ARG A 93 -13.87 -1.05 -9.68
CA ARG A 93 -14.86 -1.32 -8.63
C ARG A 93 -14.62 -0.48 -7.37
N ALA A 94 -13.36 -0.30 -6.98
CA ALA A 94 -13.01 0.55 -5.84
C ALA A 94 -13.38 2.02 -6.11
N GLY A 95 -13.08 2.52 -7.30
CA GLY A 95 -13.43 3.88 -7.72
C GLY A 95 -14.94 4.13 -7.75
N GLU A 96 -15.75 3.16 -8.18
CA GLU A 96 -17.22 3.23 -8.13
C GLU A 96 -17.77 3.40 -6.70
N ARG A 97 -16.99 3.04 -5.68
CA ARG A 97 -17.32 3.17 -4.26
C ARG A 97 -16.67 4.37 -3.57
N GLY A 98 -16.03 5.26 -4.32
CA GLY A 98 -15.36 6.46 -3.78
C GLY A 98 -13.99 6.19 -3.16
N ILE A 99 -13.42 4.99 -3.35
CA ILE A 99 -12.06 4.68 -2.90
C ILE A 99 -11.06 5.27 -3.92
N GLN A 100 -10.00 5.91 -3.43
CA GLN A 100 -8.94 6.41 -4.29
C GLN A 100 -8.13 5.23 -4.84
N THR A 101 -7.65 5.32 -6.09
CA THR A 101 -6.96 4.20 -6.74
C THR A 101 -5.66 4.62 -7.40
N TYR A 102 -4.69 3.71 -7.41
CA TYR A 102 -3.46 3.83 -8.18
C TYR A 102 -3.17 2.50 -8.88
N ALA A 103 -2.96 2.55 -10.19
CA ALA A 103 -2.63 1.37 -10.99
C ALA A 103 -1.14 1.07 -10.91
N ALA A 104 -0.80 0.00 -10.20
CA ALA A 104 0.57 -0.52 -10.20
C ALA A 104 0.90 -1.15 -11.58
N PRO A 105 2.16 -1.13 -12.00
CA PRO A 105 2.59 -1.87 -13.19
C PRO A 105 2.24 -3.36 -13.10
N GLU A 106 1.75 -3.95 -14.20
CA GLU A 106 1.42 -5.38 -14.29
C GLU A 106 2.63 -6.28 -13.99
N ASP A 107 3.82 -5.82 -14.38
CA ASP A 107 5.09 -6.50 -14.13
C ASP A 107 6.08 -5.58 -13.41
N GLY A 108 6.96 -6.19 -12.60
CA GLY A 108 8.06 -5.48 -11.93
C GLY A 108 7.66 -4.68 -10.67
N GLY A 109 6.36 -4.46 -10.46
CA GLY A 109 5.83 -3.73 -9.30
C GLY A 109 6.14 -2.21 -9.35
N LEU A 110 5.80 -1.51 -8.26
CA LEU A 110 6.04 -0.07 -8.16
C LEU A 110 7.55 0.26 -8.20
N GLN A 111 7.89 1.23 -9.03
CA GLN A 111 9.23 1.82 -9.14
C GLN A 111 9.31 3.15 -8.39
N ASP A 112 10.51 3.72 -8.33
CA ASP A 112 10.77 5.01 -7.65
C ASP A 112 9.88 6.15 -8.19
N GLU A 113 9.63 6.18 -9.49
CA GLU A 113 8.77 7.16 -10.14
C GLU A 113 7.30 7.01 -9.71
N ASP A 114 6.82 5.77 -9.59
CA ASP A 114 5.46 5.49 -9.12
C ASP A 114 5.26 5.97 -7.69
N PHE A 115 6.22 5.69 -6.81
CA PHE A 115 6.17 6.18 -5.44
C PHE A 115 6.20 7.70 -5.38
N ARG A 116 6.97 8.38 -6.23
CA ARG A 116 6.95 9.85 -6.28
C ARG A 116 5.59 10.39 -6.69
N GLU A 117 4.92 9.74 -7.62
CA GLU A 117 3.57 10.13 -8.04
C GLU A 117 2.57 9.96 -6.90
N ILE A 118 2.55 8.78 -6.26
CA ILE A 118 1.72 8.50 -5.08
C ILE A 118 1.98 9.54 -3.98
N PHE A 119 3.24 9.82 -3.68
CA PHE A 119 3.62 10.81 -2.67
C PHE A 119 3.17 12.22 -3.01
N SER A 120 3.30 12.61 -4.28
CA SER A 120 2.81 13.90 -4.76
C SER A 120 1.29 14.02 -4.59
N GLY A 121 0.54 12.96 -4.91
CA GLY A 121 -0.91 12.91 -4.71
C GLY A 121 -1.31 13.02 -3.24
N LEU A 122 -0.52 12.43 -2.34
CA LEU A 122 -0.72 12.51 -0.89
C LEU A 122 -0.15 13.79 -0.24
N ALA A 123 0.42 14.71 -1.03
CA ALA A 123 1.13 15.89 -0.55
C ALA A 123 2.26 15.57 0.47
N LEU A 124 2.93 14.43 0.29
CA LEU A 124 4.05 13.96 1.11
C LEU A 124 5.39 14.22 0.43
N ALA A 125 6.39 14.62 1.21
CA ALA A 125 7.76 14.65 0.72
C ALA A 125 8.31 13.22 0.60
N ALA A 126 8.90 12.91 -0.55
CA ALA A 126 9.64 11.68 -0.81
C ALA A 126 10.75 11.46 0.24
N PRO A 127 11.10 10.20 0.55
CA PRO A 127 12.24 9.91 1.41
C PRO A 127 13.52 10.46 0.77
N PRO A 128 14.51 10.86 1.57
CA PRO A 128 15.81 11.21 1.03
C PRO A 128 16.34 9.98 0.28
N ARG A 129 16.79 10.17 -0.96
CA ARG A 129 17.56 9.12 -1.64
C ARG A 129 18.72 8.80 -0.70
N PRO A 130 19.07 7.52 -0.48
CA PRO A 130 20.34 7.23 0.15
C PRO A 130 21.37 8.04 -0.62
N MET A 131 22.04 8.98 0.06
CA MET A 131 23.14 9.70 -0.56
C MET A 131 23.99 8.61 -1.18
N GLN A 132 24.19 8.64 -2.50
CA GLN A 132 25.29 7.89 -3.07
C GLN A 132 26.47 8.29 -2.21
N SER A 133 26.91 7.38 -1.34
CA SER A 133 28.03 7.69 -0.47
C SER A 133 29.15 8.08 -1.42
N ALA A 134 29.94 9.10 -1.06
CA ALA A 134 31.08 9.54 -1.86
C ALA A 134 32.08 8.40 -2.17
N GLU A 135 31.87 7.20 -1.62
CA GLU A 135 32.53 5.94 -1.95
C GLU A 135 32.10 5.34 -3.29
N ILE A 136 30.86 5.53 -3.76
CA ILE A 136 30.39 4.98 -5.06
C ILE A 136 30.91 5.83 -6.24
N GLU A 137 31.00 7.15 -6.09
CA GLU A 137 31.60 8.02 -7.12
C GLU A 137 33.11 7.81 -7.31
N ARG A 138 33.81 7.16 -6.36
CA ARG A 138 35.25 6.85 -6.46
C ARG A 138 35.56 5.55 -7.18
N LEU A 139 34.55 4.80 -7.59
CA LEU A 139 34.70 3.49 -8.25
C LEU A 139 34.41 3.52 -9.76
N TRP A 140 34.25 4.72 -10.35
CA TRP A 140 34.13 4.95 -11.79
C TRP A 140 35.15 5.99 -12.27
#